data_AF-A0AAD6XZV5-F1
#
_entry.id   AF-A0AAD6XZV5-F1
#
_cell.length_a   1.000
_cell.length_b   1.000
_cell.length_c   1.000
_cell.angle_alpha   90.00
_cell.angle_beta   90.00
_cell.angle_gamma   90.00
#
_symmetry.space_group_name_H-M   'P 1'
#
loop_
_entity.id
_entity.type
_entity.pdbx_description
1 polymer ?
#
loop_
_entity_poly.entity_id
_entity_poly.type
_entity_poly.pdbx_seq_one_letter_code
_entity_poly.pdbx_strand_id
1 'polypeptide(L)'
;MKLTAPLLLLTLLNSVRGATIAAPAAKPTQFITLDIVNAPLAPDGFPRIGVLANGTLPGPPIVATKGQTLVIKVNNKLTNDTMRLSTSINFDGLFIDSNNIFNEGSPFVTTCPVGPGESYTYTQSSPTTGSFWYHSQLSVQAGDGLRGTLIIYDPDDPLRHLYDVDDASTVLTLIDWWHNTSTSSLASYLATQIIPVSDTGLFNARGRYNGGPEVEFAAVSVVLGKRYRFRLVSLSIRGNFIVSIDNHTMTVIETDGVATVPHEVNILNIHAGQRYSLVVTANQPVGNYWINAFIDGGNPAHNLLLNPGILRYKGAPDEEPQTPMTAGPTGADAVMLNEWELVPLVPIPAPEPDFNLTFRTFMPAGITQWEINNISYVPPSVPTLVRVLNGETEEKDFNLTENTFLFPANKAIQIEIIEEAAINEGHPFHLHGMNFWVVKSNGSDIVNTVNPIRRDVVITGSGNIILRFRTDRPGPWSFHCHILYHFAAGLGSVIGVQFDEVGKIVHPTEAWEQLCPAYHALPVSEQ
;
A
#
# COMPACT_ATOMS: atom_id res chain seq x y z
N MET A 1 37.21 12.47 -89.62
CA MET A 1 38.25 13.27 -88.92
C MET A 1 37.58 14.50 -88.32
N LYS A 2 37.34 14.50 -87.00
CA LYS A 2 36.94 15.61 -86.09
C LYS A 2 36.41 14.94 -84.80
N LEU A 3 37.23 14.87 -83.76
CA LEU A 3 37.44 15.83 -82.67
C LEU A 3 36.49 15.57 -81.49
N THR A 4 37.11 15.16 -80.39
CA THR A 4 36.62 14.88 -79.03
C THR A 4 36.20 16.16 -78.28
N ALA A 5 35.16 16.06 -77.45
CA ALA A 5 34.85 16.99 -76.36
C ALA A 5 34.45 16.18 -75.10
N PRO A 6 34.94 16.51 -73.89
CA PRO A 6 34.61 15.78 -72.67
C PRO A 6 33.36 16.34 -71.98
N LEU A 7 32.58 15.43 -71.39
CA LEU A 7 31.36 15.69 -70.62
C LEU A 7 31.74 16.02 -69.16
N LEU A 8 31.33 17.20 -68.68
CA LEU A 8 31.48 17.61 -67.28
C LEU A 8 30.33 16.99 -66.46
N LEU A 9 30.63 16.11 -65.50
CA LEU A 9 29.66 15.57 -64.55
C LEU A 9 29.86 16.28 -63.19
N LEU A 10 28.90 17.11 -62.79
CA LEU A 10 28.87 17.72 -61.46
C LEU A 10 28.41 16.68 -60.42
N THR A 11 29.26 16.33 -59.46
CA THR A 11 28.90 15.58 -58.26
C THR A 11 28.35 16.52 -57.19
N LEU A 12 27.05 16.42 -56.87
CA LEU A 12 26.49 16.99 -55.64
C LEU A 12 26.83 16.07 -54.46
N LEU A 13 27.66 16.56 -53.52
CA LEU A 13 27.83 15.97 -52.20
C LEU A 13 26.65 16.40 -51.31
N ASN A 14 25.73 15.47 -51.02
CA ASN A 14 24.76 15.62 -49.93
C ASN A 14 25.40 15.15 -48.63
N SER A 15 25.72 16.09 -47.75
CA SER A 15 26.12 15.80 -46.36
C SER A 15 24.90 15.38 -45.55
N VAL A 16 24.77 14.09 -45.23
CA VAL A 16 23.84 13.61 -44.20
C VAL A 16 24.41 13.98 -42.84
N ARG A 17 23.91 15.06 -42.24
CA ARG A 17 24.13 15.32 -40.82
C ARG A 17 23.25 14.35 -40.03
N GLY A 18 23.89 13.34 -39.41
CA GLY A 18 23.22 12.47 -38.45
C GLY A 18 22.67 13.30 -37.30
N ALA A 19 21.37 13.21 -37.07
CA ALA A 19 20.75 13.72 -35.86
C ALA A 19 21.16 12.81 -34.71
N THR A 20 22.08 13.28 -33.85
CA THR A 20 22.31 12.67 -32.54
C THR A 20 21.05 12.87 -31.70
N ILE A 21 20.30 11.78 -31.49
CA ILE A 21 19.25 11.74 -30.46
C ILE A 21 19.97 11.88 -29.12
N ALA A 22 19.83 13.04 -28.48
CA ALA A 22 20.33 13.23 -27.13
C ALA A 22 19.61 12.25 -26.21
N ALA A 23 20.36 11.46 -25.44
CA ALA A 23 19.77 10.63 -24.39
C ALA A 23 18.99 11.55 -23.42
N PRO A 24 17.80 11.14 -22.95
CA PRO A 24 17.06 11.92 -21.98
C PRO A 24 17.93 12.14 -20.75
N ALA A 25 17.99 13.38 -20.25
CA ALA A 25 18.72 13.71 -19.03
C ALA A 25 18.20 12.83 -17.88
N ALA A 26 19.11 12.26 -17.08
CA ALA A 26 18.75 11.51 -15.89
C ALA A 26 17.86 12.39 -15.00
N LYS A 27 16.69 11.87 -14.61
CA LYS A 27 15.79 12.61 -13.71
C LYS A 27 16.46 12.78 -12.34
N PRO A 28 16.24 13.91 -11.65
CA PRO A 28 16.98 14.24 -10.43
C PRO A 28 16.63 13.29 -9.27
N THR A 29 17.66 12.94 -8.50
CA THR A 29 17.53 12.24 -7.21
C THR A 29 16.93 13.18 -6.16
N GLN A 30 15.98 12.68 -5.37
CA GLN A 30 15.36 13.40 -4.27
C GLN A 30 15.80 12.79 -2.95
N PHE A 31 16.29 13.63 -2.04
CA PHE A 31 16.71 13.22 -0.71
C PHE A 31 15.63 13.58 0.31
N ILE A 32 15.23 12.59 1.10
CA ILE A 32 14.17 12.70 2.11
C ILE A 32 14.74 12.20 3.43
N THR A 33 14.41 12.89 4.52
CA THR A 33 14.75 12.46 5.87
C THR A 33 13.47 12.25 6.67
N LEU A 34 13.34 11.06 7.25
CA LEU A 34 12.28 10.69 8.18
C LEU A 34 12.91 10.42 9.56
N ASP A 35 12.73 11.37 10.46
CA ASP A 35 13.02 11.19 11.89
C ASP A 35 11.86 10.46 12.54
N ILE A 36 12.08 9.22 12.96
CA ILE A 36 11.06 8.39 13.61
C ILE A 36 11.11 8.66 15.11
N VAL A 37 10.11 9.36 15.63
CA VAL A 37 10.10 9.88 17.00
C VAL A 37 8.86 9.42 17.76
N ASN A 38 8.99 9.32 19.09
CA ASN A 38 7.83 9.31 19.96
C ASN A 38 7.36 10.74 20.23
N ALA A 39 6.10 11.06 19.94
CA ALA A 39 5.56 12.40 20.16
C ALA A 39 4.07 12.35 20.57
N PRO A 40 3.61 13.33 21.38
CA PRO A 40 2.20 13.42 21.74
C PRO A 40 1.35 13.84 20.55
N LEU A 41 0.16 13.25 20.43
CA LEU A 41 -0.88 13.63 19.49
C LEU A 41 -2.27 13.40 20.08
N ALA A 42 -3.27 14.05 19.50
CA ALA A 42 -4.68 13.91 19.87
C ALA A 42 -5.58 14.13 18.63
N PRO A 43 -5.52 13.24 17.62
CA PRO A 43 -6.20 13.44 16.33
C PRO A 43 -7.73 13.40 16.45
N ASP A 44 -8.23 12.72 17.48
CA ASP A 44 -9.64 12.63 17.89
C ASP A 44 -9.88 13.27 19.27
N GLY A 45 -8.92 14.06 19.74
CA GLY A 45 -8.98 14.77 21.02
C GLY A 45 -8.57 13.93 22.24
N PHE A 46 -8.31 12.62 22.08
CA PHE A 46 -7.72 11.80 23.13
C PHE A 46 -6.18 11.91 23.10
N PRO A 47 -5.53 12.43 24.17
CA PRO A 47 -4.08 12.58 24.17
C PRO A 47 -3.38 11.23 24.38
N ARG A 48 -2.51 10.85 23.43
CA ARG A 48 -1.58 9.73 23.58
C ARG A 48 -0.24 10.01 22.92
N ILE A 49 0.78 9.22 23.26
CA ILE A 49 2.05 9.20 22.52
C ILE A 49 1.88 8.24 21.32
N GLY A 50 2.43 8.63 20.17
CA GLY A 50 2.52 7.79 18.97
C GLY A 50 3.96 7.55 18.53
N VAL A 51 4.12 6.77 17.47
CA VAL A 51 5.37 6.56 16.72
C VAL A 51 5.19 7.30 15.39
N LEU A 52 5.85 8.43 15.20
CA LEU A 52 5.56 9.36 14.11
C LEU A 52 6.80 9.64 13.26
N ALA A 53 6.63 9.66 11.93
CA ALA A 53 7.63 10.21 11.03
C ALA A 53 7.57 11.74 11.09
N ASN A 54 8.70 12.39 11.41
CA ASN A 54 8.83 13.84 11.58
C ASN A 54 7.80 14.46 12.55
N GLY A 55 7.29 13.68 13.51
CA GLY A 55 6.36 14.15 14.53
C GLY A 55 4.92 14.42 14.06
N THR A 56 4.51 13.93 12.89
CA THR A 56 3.14 14.14 12.36
C THR A 56 2.38 12.83 12.14
N LEU A 57 1.04 12.91 12.18
CA LEU A 57 0.12 11.85 11.75
C LEU A 57 -0.87 12.43 10.71
N PRO A 58 -1.04 11.80 9.53
CA PRO A 58 -0.06 10.91 8.90
C PRO A 58 1.36 11.49 8.91
N GLY A 59 2.35 10.63 8.71
CA GLY A 59 3.71 11.06 8.41
C GLY A 59 3.74 11.97 7.18
N PRO A 60 4.81 12.78 6.99
CA PRO A 60 4.92 13.71 5.87
C PRO A 60 4.78 12.96 4.54
N PRO A 61 4.06 13.52 3.55
CA PRO A 61 3.90 12.87 2.26
C PRO A 61 5.25 12.79 1.54
N ILE A 62 5.56 11.62 1.00
CA ILE A 62 6.65 11.46 0.04
C ILE A 62 6.07 11.71 -1.35
N VAL A 63 6.63 12.68 -2.07
CA VAL A 63 6.16 13.05 -3.41
C VAL A 63 7.30 12.95 -4.39
N ALA A 64 7.07 12.22 -5.48
CA ALA A 64 8.02 12.03 -6.57
C ALA A 64 7.34 12.20 -7.92
N THR A 65 8.15 12.24 -8.97
CA THR A 65 7.73 12.13 -10.37
C THR A 65 8.30 10.84 -10.95
N LYS A 66 7.55 10.14 -11.78
CA LYS A 66 7.95 8.90 -12.46
C LYS A 66 9.37 9.01 -13.04
N GLY A 67 10.23 8.04 -12.73
CA GLY A 67 11.63 7.96 -13.15
C GLY A 67 12.62 8.71 -12.25
N GLN A 68 12.18 9.40 -11.19
CA GLN A 68 13.09 9.89 -10.15
C GLN A 68 13.59 8.74 -9.26
N THR A 69 14.73 8.97 -8.61
CA THR A 69 15.24 8.13 -7.53
C THR A 69 14.97 8.82 -6.20
N LEU A 70 14.40 8.10 -5.25
CA LEU A 70 14.18 8.54 -3.88
C LEU A 70 15.27 7.95 -2.98
N VAL A 71 15.99 8.81 -2.26
CA VAL A 71 16.95 8.42 -1.23
C VAL A 71 16.38 8.85 0.11
N ILE A 72 15.88 7.89 0.88
CA ILE A 72 15.06 8.10 2.07
C ILE A 72 15.86 7.66 3.28
N LYS A 73 16.40 8.62 4.03
CA LYS A 73 17.11 8.38 5.28
C LYS A 73 16.12 8.29 6.42
N VAL A 74 16.05 7.14 7.07
CA VAL A 74 15.27 6.91 8.28
C VAL A 74 16.21 6.98 9.47
N ASN A 75 15.98 7.95 10.37
CA ASN A 75 16.69 8.05 11.64
C ASN A 75 15.77 7.53 12.74
N ASN A 76 16.11 6.41 13.37
CA ASN A 76 15.32 5.86 14.46
C ASN A 76 15.66 6.59 15.76
N LYS A 77 14.74 7.41 16.26
CA LYS A 77 14.86 8.18 17.50
C LYS A 77 13.81 7.75 18.54
N LEU A 78 13.33 6.52 18.45
CA LEU A 78 12.36 5.97 19.39
C LEU A 78 12.99 5.72 20.75
N THR A 79 12.25 6.06 21.80
CA THR A 79 12.68 5.96 23.20
C THR A 79 11.61 5.38 24.12
N ASN A 80 10.40 5.11 23.61
CA ASN A 80 9.30 4.52 24.37
C ASN A 80 9.17 3.02 24.07
N ASP A 81 9.48 2.19 25.05
CA ASP A 81 9.50 0.72 24.94
C ASP A 81 8.10 0.09 24.86
N THR A 82 7.03 0.83 25.12
CA THR A 82 5.65 0.35 24.94
C THR A 82 5.20 0.30 23.48
N MET A 83 6.01 0.77 22.52
CA MET A 83 5.65 0.81 21.09
C MET A 83 6.75 0.28 20.16
N ARG A 84 7.62 -0.59 20.70
CA ARG A 84 8.89 -1.07 20.12
C ARG A 84 9.89 0.05 19.85
N LEU A 85 11.15 -0.21 20.19
CA LEU A 85 12.24 0.74 20.00
C LEU A 85 12.93 0.59 18.65
N SER A 86 12.90 -0.60 18.05
CA SER A 86 13.34 -0.82 16.68
C SER A 86 12.24 -0.48 15.67
N THR A 87 12.60 -0.28 14.40
CA THR A 87 11.64 -0.01 13.33
C THR A 87 12.14 -0.51 11.97
N SER A 88 11.24 -0.71 11.00
CA SER A 88 11.58 -0.92 9.59
C SER A 88 10.47 -0.33 8.74
N ILE A 89 10.82 0.39 7.67
CA ILE A 89 9.84 1.05 6.80
C ILE A 89 9.66 0.25 5.51
N ASN A 90 8.41 -0.08 5.17
CA ASN A 90 8.02 -0.54 3.84
C ASN A 90 7.46 0.60 3.00
N PHE A 91 7.56 0.47 1.67
CA PHE A 91 7.00 1.39 0.68
C PHE A 91 5.98 0.65 -0.18
N ASP A 92 4.84 0.37 0.42
CA ASP A 92 3.78 -0.48 -0.12
C ASP A 92 3.32 -0.08 -1.53
N GLY A 93 3.28 -1.11 -2.38
CA GLY A 93 2.88 -1.03 -3.78
C GLY A 93 3.95 -0.56 -4.75
N LEU A 94 5.13 -0.12 -4.26
CA LEU A 94 6.26 0.09 -5.16
C LEU A 94 6.73 -1.23 -5.77
N PHE A 95 7.00 -1.18 -7.07
CA PHE A 95 7.70 -2.27 -7.73
C PHE A 95 9.16 -2.22 -7.35
N ILE A 96 9.66 -3.32 -6.78
CA ILE A 96 11.05 -3.43 -6.37
C ILE A 96 11.74 -4.41 -7.31
N ASP A 97 12.79 -3.95 -7.98
CA ASP A 97 13.65 -4.81 -8.78
C ASP A 97 14.49 -5.71 -7.88
N SER A 98 14.80 -6.92 -8.36
CA SER A 98 15.56 -7.91 -7.61
C SER A 98 16.88 -7.37 -7.06
N ASN A 99 17.63 -6.64 -7.87
CA ASN A 99 18.91 -6.06 -7.44
C ASN A 99 18.78 -5.04 -6.30
N ASN A 100 17.56 -4.54 -6.02
CA ASN A 100 17.26 -3.55 -4.98
C ASN A 100 16.39 -4.12 -3.85
N ILE A 101 16.16 -5.45 -3.81
CA ILE A 101 15.23 -6.08 -2.86
C ILE A 101 15.59 -5.85 -1.39
N PHE A 102 16.87 -5.64 -1.07
CA PHE A 102 17.31 -5.31 0.29
C PHE A 102 16.82 -3.93 0.78
N ASN A 103 16.32 -3.07 -0.12
CA ASN A 103 15.66 -1.80 0.20
C ASN A 103 14.13 -1.93 0.30
N GLU A 104 13.56 -3.13 0.20
CA GLU A 104 12.10 -3.31 0.25
C GLU A 104 11.54 -3.06 1.66
N GLY A 105 12.21 -3.51 2.72
CA GLY A 105 11.94 -3.08 4.10
C GLY A 105 11.11 -4.02 4.97
N SER A 106 10.76 -5.22 4.50
CA SER A 106 10.10 -6.25 5.30
C SER A 106 11.05 -6.90 6.31
N PRO A 107 10.86 -6.66 7.64
CA PRO A 107 11.74 -7.20 8.65
C PRO A 107 11.65 -8.73 8.68
N PHE A 108 12.81 -9.37 8.82
CA PHE A 108 12.98 -10.82 8.82
C PHE A 108 12.65 -11.52 7.49
N VAL A 109 12.30 -10.78 6.44
CA VAL A 109 12.22 -11.31 5.06
C VAL A 109 13.34 -10.71 4.22
N THR A 110 13.39 -9.38 4.09
CA THR A 110 14.37 -8.67 3.25
C THR A 110 15.40 -7.89 4.06
N THR A 111 15.15 -7.62 5.34
CA THR A 111 16.06 -6.81 6.18
C THR A 111 15.92 -7.14 7.67
N CYS A 112 16.89 -6.74 8.49
CA CYS A 112 16.70 -6.63 9.94
C CYS A 112 16.20 -5.23 10.30
N PRO A 113 15.45 -5.06 11.42
CA PRO A 113 15.03 -3.75 11.87
C PRO A 113 16.19 -2.81 12.23
N VAL A 114 15.96 -1.51 12.07
CA VAL A 114 16.85 -0.44 12.51
C VAL A 114 16.69 -0.24 14.01
N GLY A 115 17.76 -0.43 14.78
CA GLY A 115 17.78 -0.24 16.23
C GLY A 115 17.59 1.22 16.68
N PRO A 116 17.26 1.45 17.96
CA PRO A 116 17.11 2.82 18.49
C PRO A 116 18.42 3.59 18.44
N GLY A 117 18.37 4.86 18.03
CA GLY A 117 19.54 5.73 17.87
C GLY A 117 20.28 5.57 16.53
N GLU A 118 19.99 4.50 15.78
CA GLU A 118 20.63 4.20 14.51
C GLU A 118 19.88 4.83 13.32
N SER A 119 20.47 4.73 12.12
CA SER A 119 19.86 5.21 10.89
C SER A 119 20.12 4.29 9.72
N TYR A 120 19.15 4.16 8.83
CA TYR A 120 19.29 3.43 7.57
C TYR A 120 18.77 4.25 6.40
N THR A 121 19.37 4.09 5.22
CA THR A 121 18.98 4.83 4.02
C THR A 121 18.45 3.89 2.96
N TYR A 122 17.17 4.01 2.64
CA TYR A 122 16.52 3.28 1.56
C TYR A 122 16.73 4.04 0.25
N THR A 123 17.06 3.33 -0.82
CA THR A 123 17.04 3.90 -2.18
C THR A 123 15.94 3.23 -2.98
N GLN A 124 14.94 3.99 -3.38
CA GLN A 124 13.86 3.53 -4.25
C GLN A 124 13.98 4.12 -5.64
N SER A 125 13.88 3.28 -6.65
CA SER A 125 13.59 3.73 -8.00
C SER A 125 12.06 3.90 -8.11
N SER A 126 11.62 4.89 -8.89
CA SER A 126 10.20 5.13 -9.13
C SER A 126 9.84 4.90 -10.60
N PRO A 127 10.04 3.68 -11.16
CA PRO A 127 9.72 3.42 -12.56
C PRO A 127 8.19 3.45 -12.81
N THR A 128 7.40 3.19 -11.78
CA THR A 128 5.94 3.25 -11.79
C THR A 128 5.42 4.60 -11.31
N THR A 129 4.12 4.81 -11.48
CA THR A 129 3.40 6.04 -11.11
C THR A 129 2.11 5.64 -10.39
N GLY A 130 1.55 6.56 -9.61
CA GLY A 130 0.29 6.32 -8.91
C GLY A 130 0.35 6.70 -7.43
N SER A 131 -0.60 6.12 -6.69
CA SER A 131 -0.83 6.38 -5.27
C SER A 131 -0.37 5.18 -4.45
N PHE A 132 0.63 5.42 -3.61
CA PHE A 132 1.29 4.47 -2.74
C PHE A 132 1.34 5.03 -1.32
N TRP A 133 2.01 4.33 -0.43
CA TRP A 133 2.19 4.75 0.95
C TRP A 133 3.44 4.12 1.54
N TYR A 134 3.78 4.54 2.74
CA TYR A 134 4.85 3.94 3.53
C TYR A 134 4.36 3.74 4.95
N HIS A 135 4.86 2.70 5.61
CA HIS A 135 4.54 2.45 7.01
C HIS A 135 5.59 1.59 7.70
N SER A 136 5.52 1.52 9.04
CA SER A 136 6.27 0.51 9.77
C SER A 136 5.79 -0.89 9.39
N GLN A 137 6.72 -1.76 9.00
CA GLN A 137 6.45 -3.18 8.74
C GLN A 137 6.90 -4.07 9.91
N LEU A 138 7.33 -3.47 11.03
CA LEU A 138 7.71 -4.20 12.23
C LEU A 138 6.51 -4.43 13.14
N SER A 139 6.08 -5.69 13.24
CA SER A 139 4.97 -6.10 14.11
C SER A 139 3.72 -5.26 13.78
N VAL A 140 3.06 -4.69 14.78
CA VAL A 140 1.88 -3.83 14.63
C VAL A 140 2.18 -2.33 14.83
N GLN A 141 3.46 -1.93 14.75
CA GLN A 141 3.93 -0.58 15.09
C GLN A 141 3.30 0.53 14.23
N ALA A 142 2.86 0.24 12.98
CA ALA A 142 2.13 1.20 12.16
C ALA A 142 0.83 1.69 12.83
N GLY A 143 0.21 0.85 13.68
CA GLY A 143 -0.97 1.21 14.48
C GLY A 143 -0.72 2.36 15.47
N ASP A 144 0.53 2.53 15.92
CA ASP A 144 0.93 3.65 16.79
C ASP A 144 1.20 4.96 16.02
N GLY A 145 1.09 4.94 14.68
CA GLY A 145 1.09 6.15 13.84
C GLY A 145 2.15 6.22 12.75
N LEU A 146 3.05 5.24 12.65
CA LEU A 146 4.15 5.29 11.67
C LEU A 146 3.68 4.86 10.28
N ARG A 147 2.96 5.77 9.62
CA ARG A 147 2.34 5.58 8.30
C ARG A 147 2.12 6.92 7.62
N GLY A 148 2.37 7.01 6.32
CA GLY A 148 2.22 8.22 5.51
C GLY A 148 2.08 7.91 4.03
N THR A 149 1.71 8.91 3.23
CA THR A 149 1.46 8.70 1.79
C THR A 149 2.73 8.80 0.96
N LEU A 150 2.75 8.09 -0.16
CA LEU A 150 3.79 8.17 -1.18
C LEU A 150 3.11 8.33 -2.54
N ILE A 151 3.22 9.50 -3.16
CA ILE A 151 2.59 9.78 -4.46
C ILE A 151 3.67 9.96 -5.51
N ILE A 152 3.61 9.16 -6.57
CA ILE A 152 4.46 9.32 -7.75
C ILE A 152 3.59 9.86 -8.88
N TYR A 153 3.84 11.10 -9.31
CA TYR A 153 3.12 11.73 -10.41
C TYR A 153 3.70 11.31 -11.78
N ASP A 154 2.85 11.16 -12.79
CA ASP A 154 3.26 11.00 -14.19
C ASP A 154 3.05 12.34 -14.94
N PRO A 155 4.11 12.99 -15.44
CA PRO A 155 3.96 14.17 -16.30
C PRO A 155 3.16 13.88 -17.57
N ASP A 156 3.18 12.62 -18.02
CA ASP A 156 2.52 12.11 -19.21
C ASP A 156 1.30 11.23 -18.84
N ASP A 157 0.64 11.51 -17.71
CA ASP A 157 -0.50 10.74 -17.23
C ASP A 157 -1.59 10.63 -18.33
N PRO A 158 -1.93 9.41 -18.80
CA PRO A 158 -2.88 9.22 -19.89
C PRO A 158 -4.30 9.70 -19.54
N LEU A 159 -4.61 9.84 -18.25
CA LEU A 159 -5.89 10.26 -17.71
C LEU A 159 -5.89 11.74 -17.27
N ARG A 160 -4.80 12.48 -17.51
CA ARG A 160 -4.67 13.92 -17.14
C ARG A 160 -5.84 14.78 -17.61
N HIS A 161 -6.44 14.44 -18.75
CA HIS A 161 -7.55 15.16 -19.37
C HIS A 161 -8.88 15.05 -18.59
N LEU A 162 -9.00 14.10 -17.66
CA LEU A 162 -10.22 13.87 -16.86
C LEU A 162 -10.36 14.82 -15.67
N TYR A 163 -9.30 15.50 -15.26
CA TYR A 163 -9.30 16.37 -14.08
C TYR A 163 -8.58 17.69 -14.34
N ASP A 164 -8.78 18.66 -13.46
CA ASP A 164 -8.14 19.98 -13.54
C ASP A 164 -7.08 20.15 -12.43
N VAL A 165 -7.35 19.59 -11.24
CA VAL A 165 -6.52 19.69 -10.04
C VAL A 165 -6.09 18.31 -9.55
N ASP A 166 -4.79 18.15 -9.28
CA ASP A 166 -4.15 16.98 -8.68
C ASP A 166 -2.86 17.46 -8.00
N ASP A 167 -2.92 17.66 -6.68
CA ASP A 167 -1.83 18.20 -5.86
C ASP A 167 -1.98 17.71 -4.41
N ALA A 168 -1.18 18.25 -3.49
CA ALA A 168 -1.22 17.84 -2.08
C ALA A 168 -2.61 18.02 -1.42
N SER A 169 -3.44 18.97 -1.90
CA SER A 169 -4.79 19.20 -1.37
C SER A 169 -5.80 18.13 -1.78
N THR A 170 -5.46 17.29 -2.77
CA THR A 170 -6.34 16.21 -3.25
C THR A 170 -5.98 14.84 -2.69
N VAL A 171 -5.00 14.75 -1.80
CA VAL A 171 -4.67 13.50 -1.10
C VAL A 171 -5.60 13.31 0.09
N LEU A 172 -6.33 12.19 0.10
CA LEU A 172 -7.27 11.83 1.15
C LEU A 172 -6.76 10.58 1.87
N THR A 173 -6.70 10.62 3.19
CA THR A 173 -6.17 9.53 4.02
C THR A 173 -7.22 9.02 4.98
N LEU A 174 -7.26 7.70 5.14
CA LEU A 174 -8.15 6.98 6.03
C LEU A 174 -7.32 6.15 7.01
N ILE A 175 -7.56 6.33 8.31
CA ILE A 175 -6.78 5.72 9.38
C ILE A 175 -7.73 5.16 10.44
N ASP A 176 -7.55 3.91 10.84
CA ASP A 176 -8.08 3.39 12.10
C ASP A 176 -7.16 3.77 13.27
N TRP A 177 -7.72 4.31 14.35
CA TRP A 177 -6.95 4.89 15.46
C TRP A 177 -7.34 4.31 16.80
N TRP A 178 -6.35 3.94 17.60
CA TRP A 178 -6.51 3.37 18.94
C TRP A 178 -6.04 4.34 20.02
N HIS A 179 -6.60 4.25 21.21
CA HIS A 179 -6.12 4.93 22.41
C HIS A 179 -5.04 4.12 23.13
N ASN A 180 -5.11 2.79 23.03
CA ASN A 180 -4.10 1.87 23.56
C ASN A 180 -2.91 1.67 22.60
N THR A 181 -1.73 1.42 23.15
CA THR A 181 -0.51 1.16 22.38
C THR A 181 -0.55 -0.19 21.65
N SER A 182 0.11 -0.27 20.49
CA SER A 182 0.06 -1.46 19.65
C SER A 182 0.57 -2.72 20.34
N THR A 183 1.64 -2.63 21.16
CA THR A 183 2.20 -3.80 21.88
C THR A 183 1.22 -4.36 22.92
N SER A 184 0.58 -3.50 23.71
CA SER A 184 -0.42 -3.91 24.70
C SER A 184 -1.66 -4.49 24.02
N SER A 185 -2.09 -3.89 22.90
CA SER A 185 -3.23 -4.37 22.12
C SER A 185 -2.95 -5.73 21.51
N LEU A 186 -1.76 -5.93 20.94
CA LEU A 186 -1.32 -7.23 20.41
C LEU A 186 -1.22 -8.28 21.52
N ALA A 187 -0.62 -7.96 22.67
CA ALA A 187 -0.53 -8.89 23.80
C ALA A 187 -1.93 -9.31 24.30
N SER A 188 -2.87 -8.36 24.40
CA SER A 188 -4.27 -8.65 24.75
C SER A 188 -4.96 -9.52 23.72
N TYR A 189 -4.74 -9.27 22.42
CA TYR A 189 -5.30 -10.07 21.33
C TYR A 189 -4.81 -11.51 21.38
N LEU A 190 -3.50 -11.71 21.52
CA LEU A 190 -2.89 -13.03 21.60
C LEU A 190 -3.38 -13.82 22.84
N ALA A 191 -3.67 -13.12 23.95
CA ALA A 191 -4.14 -13.74 25.18
C ALA A 191 -5.65 -14.05 25.20
N THR A 192 -6.48 -13.20 24.57
CA THR A 192 -7.94 -13.24 24.73
C THR A 192 -8.70 -13.66 23.48
N GLN A 193 -8.04 -13.71 22.31
CA GLN A 193 -8.67 -13.88 20.98
C GLN A 193 -9.61 -12.74 20.57
N ILE A 194 -9.70 -11.67 21.38
CA ILE A 194 -10.50 -10.50 21.06
C ILE A 194 -9.64 -9.58 20.20
N ILE A 195 -10.00 -9.48 18.92
CA ILE A 195 -9.28 -8.64 17.96
C ILE A 195 -9.43 -7.18 18.39
N PRO A 196 -8.34 -6.40 18.45
CA PRO A 196 -8.40 -5.00 18.84
C PRO A 196 -9.25 -4.20 17.87
N VAL A 197 -10.28 -3.57 18.41
CA VAL A 197 -11.13 -2.61 17.70
C VAL A 197 -10.51 -1.23 17.90
N SER A 198 -10.40 -0.44 16.84
CA SER A 198 -10.00 0.98 16.95
C SER A 198 -10.97 1.72 17.88
N ASP A 199 -10.64 2.92 18.34
CA ASP A 199 -11.57 3.81 19.04
C ASP A 199 -12.22 4.80 18.05
N THR A 200 -11.50 5.14 16.99
CA THR A 200 -11.90 6.15 16.01
C THR A 200 -11.44 5.78 14.59
N GLY A 201 -12.23 6.11 13.57
CA GLY A 201 -11.73 6.26 12.20
C GLY A 201 -11.34 7.72 11.96
N LEU A 202 -10.20 7.99 11.34
CA LEU A 202 -9.74 9.34 11.02
C LEU A 202 -9.80 9.57 9.52
N PHE A 203 -10.42 10.67 9.11
CA PHE A 203 -10.30 11.23 7.77
C PHE A 203 -9.30 12.39 7.83
N ASN A 204 -8.19 12.30 7.08
CA ASN A 204 -7.12 13.30 7.09
C ASN A 204 -6.68 13.70 8.51
N ALA A 205 -6.39 12.69 9.35
CA ALA A 205 -5.93 12.82 10.73
C ALA A 205 -6.93 13.48 11.72
N ARG A 206 -8.22 13.53 11.38
CA ARG A 206 -9.29 14.06 12.23
C ARG A 206 -10.42 13.05 12.35
N GLY A 207 -10.94 12.90 13.56
CA GLY A 207 -12.10 12.05 13.84
C GLY A 207 -12.68 12.36 15.21
N ARG A 208 -13.75 11.67 15.59
CA ARG A 208 -14.40 11.77 16.90
C ARG A 208 -14.75 10.37 17.39
N TYR A 209 -14.60 10.12 18.69
CA TYR A 209 -15.07 8.89 19.34
C TYR A 209 -16.28 9.14 20.23
N ASN A 210 -16.98 8.07 20.60
CA ASN A 210 -18.15 8.16 21.45
C ASN A 210 -17.78 8.62 22.87
N GLY A 211 -18.37 9.73 23.33
CA GLY A 211 -18.04 10.34 24.62
C GLY A 211 -16.74 11.17 24.63
N GLY A 212 -16.12 11.36 23.47
CA GLY A 212 -14.94 12.21 23.30
C GLY A 212 -15.26 13.70 23.19
N PRO A 213 -14.22 14.57 23.18
CA PRO A 213 -14.39 16.00 22.93
C PRO A 213 -14.81 16.26 21.48
N GLU A 214 -15.39 17.45 21.24
CA GLU A 214 -15.61 17.92 19.87
C GLU A 214 -14.27 18.27 19.22
N VAL A 215 -13.98 17.61 18.10
CA VAL A 215 -12.82 17.88 17.23
C VAL A 215 -13.32 18.32 15.88
N GLU A 216 -12.75 19.39 15.33
CA GLU A 216 -13.10 19.85 13.98
C GLU A 216 -12.80 18.77 12.93
N PHE A 217 -13.79 18.47 12.08
CA PHE A 217 -13.58 17.54 10.96
C PHE A 217 -12.65 18.13 9.92
N ALA A 218 -11.84 17.28 9.28
CA ALA A 218 -10.99 17.74 8.20
C ALA A 218 -11.84 18.16 6.98
N ALA A 219 -11.60 19.37 6.48
CA ALA A 219 -12.26 19.90 5.29
C ALA A 219 -11.29 19.92 4.09
N VAL A 220 -11.80 19.55 2.92
CA VAL A 220 -11.12 19.69 1.62
C VAL A 220 -11.88 20.69 0.77
N SER A 221 -11.15 21.62 0.16
CA SER A 221 -11.76 22.75 -0.56
C SER A 221 -11.81 22.51 -2.06
N VAL A 222 -12.97 22.77 -2.66
CA VAL A 222 -13.19 22.68 -4.13
C VAL A 222 -13.74 23.98 -4.69
N VAL A 223 -13.53 24.21 -5.98
CA VAL A 223 -14.07 25.36 -6.72
C VAL A 223 -15.11 24.85 -7.70
N LEU A 224 -16.29 25.46 -7.67
CA LEU A 224 -17.39 25.16 -8.58
C LEU A 224 -16.90 25.13 -10.04
N GLY A 225 -17.26 24.06 -10.75
CA GLY A 225 -16.93 23.80 -12.15
C GLY A 225 -15.58 23.11 -12.38
N LYS A 226 -14.73 22.94 -11.36
CA LYS A 226 -13.47 22.18 -11.50
C LYS A 226 -13.67 20.70 -11.23
N ARG A 227 -12.79 19.89 -11.82
CA ARG A 227 -12.66 18.44 -11.61
C ARG A 227 -11.40 18.15 -10.81
N TYR A 228 -11.51 17.31 -9.79
CA TYR A 228 -10.44 16.99 -8.85
C TYR A 228 -10.10 15.52 -8.95
N ARG A 229 -8.82 15.17 -9.07
CA ARG A 229 -8.35 13.81 -8.82
C ARG A 229 -8.03 13.68 -7.35
N PHE A 230 -8.99 13.15 -6.59
CA PHE A 230 -8.75 12.76 -5.22
C PHE A 230 -8.00 11.44 -5.17
N ARG A 231 -6.90 11.39 -4.41
CA ARG A 231 -6.08 10.19 -4.19
C ARG A 231 -6.41 9.65 -2.82
N LEU A 232 -7.32 8.67 -2.78
CA LEU A 232 -7.77 8.03 -1.56
C LEU A 232 -6.81 6.92 -1.18
N VAL A 233 -6.22 7.02 0.01
CA VAL A 233 -5.22 6.08 0.54
C VAL A 233 -5.70 5.54 1.87
N SER A 234 -5.95 4.23 1.94
CA SER A 234 -6.20 3.54 3.20
C SER A 234 -4.87 3.27 3.88
N LEU A 235 -4.57 4.07 4.90
CA LEU A 235 -3.45 3.84 5.81
C LEU A 235 -3.87 2.93 6.98
N SER A 236 -5.01 2.25 6.85
CA SER A 236 -5.59 1.39 7.87
C SER A 236 -4.72 0.16 8.12
N ILE A 237 -4.70 -0.34 9.36
CA ILE A 237 -4.02 -1.60 9.71
C ILE A 237 -4.99 -2.72 10.08
N ARG A 238 -6.30 -2.45 10.04
CA ARG A 238 -7.38 -3.42 10.23
C ARG A 238 -8.66 -3.02 9.52
N GLY A 239 -9.27 -1.89 9.90
CA GLY A 239 -10.62 -1.53 9.48
C GLY A 239 -10.71 -1.20 7.99
N ASN A 240 -11.85 -1.50 7.36
CA ASN A 240 -12.16 -0.98 6.03
C ASN A 240 -13.07 0.24 6.13
N PHE A 241 -13.13 1.04 5.07
CA PHE A 241 -13.91 2.26 5.03
C PHE A 241 -14.88 2.25 3.86
N ILE A 242 -16.16 2.53 4.12
CA ILE A 242 -17.17 2.76 3.11
C ILE A 242 -17.24 4.27 2.86
N VAL A 243 -16.84 4.67 1.66
CA VAL A 243 -16.67 6.06 1.25
C VAL A 243 -17.76 6.49 0.29
N SER A 244 -18.36 7.65 0.56
CA SER A 244 -19.26 8.35 -0.36
C SER A 244 -19.12 9.87 -0.16
N ILE A 245 -19.62 10.65 -1.12
CA ILE A 245 -19.67 12.10 -1.01
C ILE A 245 -21.10 12.53 -1.28
N ASP A 246 -21.72 13.23 -0.32
CA ASP A 246 -23.11 13.66 -0.42
C ASP A 246 -23.33 14.42 -1.74
N ASN A 247 -24.32 13.99 -2.52
CA ASN A 247 -24.72 14.56 -3.82
C ASN A 247 -23.65 14.54 -4.92
N HIS A 248 -22.60 13.72 -4.80
CA HIS A 248 -21.57 13.60 -5.85
C HIS A 248 -21.38 12.12 -6.26
N THR A 249 -21.15 11.91 -7.56
CA THR A 249 -20.55 10.66 -8.06
C THR A 249 -19.02 10.76 -8.01
N MET A 250 -18.37 9.61 -8.08
CA MET A 250 -16.92 9.44 -8.10
C MET A 250 -16.56 8.56 -9.30
N THR A 251 -15.67 9.02 -10.17
CA THR A 251 -15.15 8.20 -11.27
C THR A 251 -13.81 7.60 -10.88
N VAL A 252 -13.75 6.28 -10.66
CA VAL A 252 -12.51 5.54 -10.41
C VAL A 252 -11.65 5.54 -11.67
N ILE A 253 -10.41 5.99 -11.55
CA ILE A 253 -9.44 6.07 -12.65
C ILE A 253 -8.11 5.36 -12.35
N GLU A 254 -7.90 4.92 -11.11
CA GLU A 254 -6.72 4.19 -10.67
C GLU A 254 -7.10 3.31 -9.48
N THR A 255 -6.49 2.13 -9.37
CA THR A 255 -6.46 1.32 -8.16
C THR A 255 -5.05 0.80 -7.91
N ASP A 256 -4.54 0.97 -6.69
CA ASP A 256 -3.24 0.44 -6.26
C ASP A 256 -2.07 0.72 -7.23
N GLY A 257 -2.01 1.93 -7.81
CA GLY A 257 -0.98 2.33 -8.78
C GLY A 257 -1.25 1.90 -10.24
N VAL A 258 -2.35 1.20 -10.51
CA VAL A 258 -2.76 0.77 -11.85
C VAL A 258 -3.87 1.66 -12.37
N ALA A 259 -3.61 2.37 -13.47
CA ALA A 259 -4.61 3.15 -14.18
C ALA A 259 -5.75 2.24 -14.72
N THR A 260 -7.00 2.67 -14.54
CA THR A 260 -8.19 1.92 -14.96
C THR A 260 -8.88 2.59 -16.14
N VAL A 261 -9.73 1.84 -16.84
CA VAL A 261 -10.80 2.46 -17.62
C VAL A 261 -11.71 3.21 -16.63
N PRO A 262 -12.11 4.48 -16.90
CA PRO A 262 -12.95 5.23 -15.99
C PRO A 262 -14.24 4.50 -15.65
N HIS A 263 -14.52 4.33 -14.35
CA HIS A 263 -15.68 3.61 -13.85
C HIS A 263 -16.41 4.45 -12.79
N GLU A 264 -17.66 4.84 -13.07
CA GLU A 264 -18.43 5.73 -12.20
C GLU A 264 -19.18 4.95 -11.12
N VAL A 265 -19.04 5.42 -9.88
CA VAL A 265 -19.69 4.88 -8.68
C VAL A 265 -20.11 6.03 -7.77
N ASN A 266 -20.88 5.77 -6.73
CA ASN A 266 -21.14 6.74 -5.67
C ASN A 266 -20.88 6.19 -4.26
N ILE A 267 -20.52 4.91 -4.16
CA ILE A 267 -20.09 4.24 -2.94
C ILE A 267 -18.86 3.39 -3.27
N LEU A 268 -17.85 3.43 -2.42
CA LEU A 268 -16.61 2.66 -2.54
C LEU A 268 -16.25 2.05 -1.19
N ASN A 269 -16.06 0.73 -1.13
CA ASN A 269 -15.41 0.11 0.03
C ASN A 269 -13.91 0.00 -0.22
N ILE A 270 -13.09 0.55 0.68
CA ILE A 270 -11.62 0.52 0.61
C ILE A 270 -11.07 -0.20 1.83
N HIS A 271 -10.27 -1.25 1.59
CA HIS A 271 -9.70 -2.09 2.65
C HIS A 271 -8.31 -1.61 3.08
N ALA A 272 -7.76 -2.18 4.16
CA ALA A 272 -6.41 -1.88 4.64
C ALA A 272 -5.38 -2.05 3.52
N GLY A 273 -4.55 -1.02 3.31
CA GLY A 273 -3.50 -0.98 2.29
C GLY A 273 -3.95 -0.66 0.86
N GLN A 274 -5.25 -0.59 0.56
CA GLN A 274 -5.74 -0.23 -0.78
C GLN A 274 -5.69 1.27 -1.05
N ARG A 275 -5.64 1.63 -2.34
CA ARG A 275 -5.67 2.99 -2.86
C ARG A 275 -6.57 3.09 -4.09
N TYR A 276 -7.25 4.22 -4.23
CA TYR A 276 -8.00 4.57 -5.43
C TYR A 276 -7.78 6.04 -5.81
N SER A 277 -7.62 6.34 -7.10
CA SER A 277 -7.80 7.71 -7.58
C SER A 277 -9.21 7.90 -8.10
N LEU A 278 -9.87 8.94 -7.63
CA LEU A 278 -11.27 9.28 -7.90
C LEU A 278 -11.34 10.65 -8.55
N VAL A 279 -11.99 10.75 -9.71
CA VAL A 279 -12.36 12.05 -10.29
C VAL A 279 -13.70 12.47 -9.72
N VAL A 280 -13.73 13.62 -9.06
CA VAL A 280 -14.96 14.25 -8.57
C VAL A 280 -15.12 15.60 -9.25
N THR A 281 -16.27 15.80 -9.88
CA THR A 281 -16.61 17.10 -10.48
C THR A 281 -17.32 17.95 -9.44
N ALA A 282 -16.79 19.12 -9.13
CA ALA A 282 -17.42 20.07 -8.24
C ALA A 282 -18.57 20.80 -8.97
N ASN A 283 -19.68 20.11 -9.21
CA ASN A 283 -20.82 20.60 -10.01
C ASN A 283 -22.10 20.84 -9.20
N GLN A 284 -22.05 20.70 -7.88
CA GLN A 284 -23.18 20.95 -6.99
C GLN A 284 -23.24 22.43 -6.58
N PRO A 285 -24.39 22.92 -6.06
CA PRO A 285 -24.48 24.27 -5.50
C PRO A 285 -23.35 24.57 -4.49
N VAL A 286 -22.93 25.83 -4.40
CA VAL A 286 -21.91 26.23 -3.41
C VAL A 286 -22.44 25.94 -2.01
N GLY A 287 -21.78 25.03 -1.30
CA GLY A 287 -22.15 24.59 0.04
C GLY A 287 -21.11 23.67 0.67
N ASN A 288 -21.46 23.11 1.82
CA ASN A 288 -20.69 22.08 2.52
C ASN A 288 -21.40 20.74 2.32
N TYR A 289 -20.65 19.70 1.98
CA TYR A 289 -21.13 18.33 1.77
C TYR A 289 -20.32 17.35 2.62
N TRP A 290 -20.95 16.32 3.17
CA TRP A 290 -20.20 15.29 3.87
C TRP A 290 -19.39 14.45 2.88
N ILE A 291 -18.14 14.18 3.23
CA ILE A 291 -17.38 13.05 2.73
C ILE A 291 -17.54 11.97 3.79
N ASN A 292 -18.46 11.04 3.56
CA ASN A 292 -18.69 9.96 4.51
C ASN A 292 -17.54 8.96 4.37
N ALA A 293 -16.91 8.59 5.48
CA ALA A 293 -15.93 7.51 5.57
C ALA A 293 -16.29 6.63 6.77
N PHE A 294 -17.26 5.75 6.55
CA PHE A 294 -17.78 4.85 7.59
C PHE A 294 -16.78 3.72 7.82
N ILE A 295 -16.34 3.51 9.06
CA ILE A 295 -15.42 2.42 9.40
C ILE A 295 -16.20 1.14 9.71
N ASP A 296 -15.97 0.10 8.93
CA ASP A 296 -16.49 -1.25 9.14
C ASP A 296 -15.39 -2.14 9.79
N GLY A 297 -15.82 -3.16 10.54
CA GLY A 297 -14.96 -3.88 11.49
C GLY A 297 -14.80 -3.20 12.87
N GLY A 298 -15.54 -2.12 13.11
CA GLY A 298 -15.71 -1.45 14.41
C GLY A 298 -16.74 -2.13 15.33
N ASN A 299 -16.73 -1.82 16.63
CA ASN A 299 -17.81 -2.17 17.56
C ASN A 299 -18.64 -0.90 17.84
N PRO A 300 -19.94 -0.86 17.48
CA PRO A 300 -20.81 0.31 17.72
C PRO A 300 -20.95 0.69 19.20
N ALA A 301 -20.67 -0.25 20.12
CA ALA A 301 -20.65 0.03 21.56
C ALA A 301 -19.41 0.83 22.00
N HIS A 302 -18.36 0.89 21.17
CA HIS A 302 -17.08 1.52 21.49
C HIS A 302 -16.74 2.70 20.57
N ASN A 303 -17.21 2.70 19.30
CA ASN A 303 -16.85 3.74 18.33
C ASN A 303 -18.07 4.41 17.70
N LEU A 304 -17.92 5.68 17.33
CA LEU A 304 -18.75 6.25 16.28
C LEU A 304 -18.36 5.57 14.96
N LEU A 305 -19.32 4.89 14.34
CA LEU A 305 -19.14 4.29 13.01
C LEU A 305 -18.96 5.36 11.91
N LEU A 306 -19.22 6.61 12.25
CA LEU A 306 -19.32 7.75 11.36
C LEU A 306 -18.15 8.72 11.57
N ASN A 307 -17.21 8.75 10.62
CA ASN A 307 -15.99 9.55 10.70
C ASN A 307 -15.78 10.39 9.43
N PRO A 308 -16.57 11.45 9.23
CA PRO A 308 -16.62 12.15 7.96
C PRO A 308 -15.49 13.17 7.81
N GLY A 309 -15.21 13.52 6.55
CA GLY A 309 -14.63 14.80 6.17
C GLY A 309 -15.69 15.77 5.64
N ILE A 310 -15.27 16.99 5.33
CA ILE A 310 -16.13 18.00 4.69
C ILE A 310 -15.59 18.32 3.31
N LEU A 311 -16.42 18.19 2.27
CA LEU A 311 -16.16 18.77 0.96
C LEU A 311 -16.75 20.19 0.94
N ARG A 312 -15.87 21.19 0.96
CA ARG A 312 -16.26 22.61 1.07
C ARG A 312 -16.07 23.34 -0.25
N TYR A 313 -17.15 23.85 -0.82
CA TYR A 313 -17.05 24.72 -1.99
C TYR A 313 -16.51 26.10 -1.60
N LYS A 314 -15.59 26.66 -2.40
CA LYS A 314 -15.09 28.01 -2.21
C LYS A 314 -16.26 29.02 -2.23
N GLY A 315 -16.44 29.75 -1.12
CA GLY A 315 -17.55 30.69 -0.91
C GLY A 315 -18.65 30.15 0.00
N ALA A 316 -18.62 28.86 0.37
CA ALA A 316 -19.47 28.32 1.42
C ALA A 316 -18.98 28.80 2.82
N PRO A 317 -19.88 28.91 3.80
CA PRO A 317 -19.52 29.21 5.19
C PRO A 317 -18.62 28.12 5.80
N ASP A 318 -17.77 28.52 6.75
CA ASP A 318 -16.92 27.61 7.52
C ASP A 318 -17.72 26.96 8.65
N GLU A 319 -18.57 26.00 8.26
CA GLU A 319 -19.44 25.24 9.15
C GLU A 319 -19.58 23.79 8.67
N GLU A 320 -20.12 22.94 9.53
CA GLU A 320 -20.47 21.56 9.19
C GLU A 320 -21.67 21.52 8.23
N PRO A 321 -21.72 20.55 7.28
CA PRO A 321 -22.92 20.28 6.52
C PRO A 321 -24.14 20.04 7.42
N GLN A 322 -25.29 20.61 7.06
CA GLN A 322 -26.53 20.50 7.83
C GLN A 322 -27.32 19.21 7.49
N THR A 323 -26.87 18.43 6.51
CA THR A 323 -27.45 17.13 6.17
C THR A 323 -27.06 16.09 7.22
N PRO A 324 -27.91 15.09 7.49
CA PRO A 324 -27.52 13.96 8.31
C PRO A 324 -26.34 13.22 7.66
N MET A 325 -25.40 12.77 8.48
CA MET A 325 -24.32 11.90 8.04
C MET A 325 -24.88 10.50 7.73
N THR A 326 -24.44 9.87 6.65
CA THR A 326 -24.97 8.57 6.20
C THR A 326 -23.85 7.63 5.78
N ALA A 327 -24.14 6.35 5.53
CA ALA A 327 -23.21 5.44 4.86
C ALA A 327 -23.15 5.65 3.33
N GLY A 328 -23.82 6.70 2.83
CA GLY A 328 -24.01 6.98 1.41
C GLY A 328 -25.44 6.68 0.92
N PRO A 329 -25.66 6.79 -0.40
CA PRO A 329 -26.93 6.45 -1.05
C PRO A 329 -27.40 5.02 -0.72
N THR A 330 -28.71 4.78 -0.79
CA THR A 330 -29.31 3.45 -0.53
C THR A 330 -30.30 3.07 -1.62
N GLY A 331 -30.65 1.79 -1.70
CA GLY A 331 -31.64 1.30 -2.66
C GLY A 331 -31.19 1.43 -4.10
N ALA A 332 -32.09 1.87 -4.99
CA ALA A 332 -31.83 1.95 -6.43
C ALA A 332 -30.80 3.02 -6.83
N ASP A 333 -30.54 4.00 -5.95
CA ASP A 333 -29.57 5.06 -6.20
C ASP A 333 -28.14 4.67 -5.78
N ALA A 334 -27.97 3.55 -5.06
CA ALA A 334 -26.66 3.07 -4.62
C ALA A 334 -25.93 2.36 -5.77
N VAL A 335 -24.80 2.93 -6.18
CA VAL A 335 -23.87 2.36 -7.16
C VAL A 335 -22.55 2.12 -6.44
N MET A 336 -22.44 0.92 -5.87
CA MET A 336 -21.25 0.47 -5.16
C MET A 336 -20.21 -0.05 -6.14
N LEU A 337 -18.94 0.31 -5.93
CA LEU A 337 -17.84 -0.29 -6.67
C LEU A 337 -17.79 -1.80 -6.40
N ASN A 338 -17.85 -2.60 -7.46
CA ASN A 338 -17.45 -3.99 -7.42
C ASN A 338 -16.11 -4.18 -8.11
N GLU A 339 -15.18 -4.89 -7.48
CA GLU A 339 -13.82 -5.04 -8.00
C GLU A 339 -13.77 -5.72 -9.38
N TRP A 340 -14.66 -6.67 -9.64
CA TRP A 340 -14.72 -7.39 -10.92
C TRP A 340 -15.20 -6.51 -12.10
N GLU A 341 -15.69 -5.30 -11.84
CA GLU A 341 -16.06 -4.31 -12.86
C GLU A 341 -14.88 -3.43 -13.27
N LEU A 342 -13.80 -3.42 -12.48
CA LEU A 342 -12.59 -2.70 -12.83
C LEU A 342 -11.77 -3.46 -13.87
N VAL A 343 -11.30 -2.72 -14.87
CA VAL A 343 -10.36 -3.21 -15.86
C VAL A 343 -9.22 -2.21 -16.04
N PRO A 344 -7.97 -2.67 -16.25
CA PRO A 344 -6.83 -1.78 -16.50
C PRO A 344 -7.03 -0.97 -17.78
N LEU A 345 -6.55 0.28 -17.78
CA LEU A 345 -6.55 1.15 -18.97
C LEU A 345 -5.75 0.52 -20.12
N VAL A 346 -4.59 -0.07 -19.79
CA VAL A 346 -3.78 -0.84 -20.73
C VAL A 346 -4.02 -2.33 -20.49
N PRO A 347 -4.70 -3.04 -21.40
CA PRO A 347 -5.07 -4.43 -21.19
C PRO A 347 -3.85 -5.33 -21.24
N ILE A 348 -3.67 -6.16 -20.22
CA ILE A 348 -2.66 -7.21 -20.17
C ILE A 348 -3.35 -8.48 -19.65
N PRO A 349 -3.56 -9.49 -20.52
CA PRO A 349 -4.20 -10.74 -20.10
C PRO A 349 -3.45 -11.43 -18.96
N ALA A 350 -4.19 -12.08 -18.08
CA ALA A 350 -3.61 -12.92 -17.06
C ALA A 350 -3.02 -14.18 -17.75
N PRO A 351 -1.73 -14.49 -17.54
CA PRO A 351 -1.13 -15.66 -18.19
C PRO A 351 -1.75 -16.96 -17.70
N GLU A 352 -1.72 -18.00 -18.53
CA GLU A 352 -2.02 -19.35 -18.08
C GLU A 352 -1.02 -19.79 -17.00
N PRO A 353 -1.47 -20.41 -15.90
CA PRO A 353 -0.61 -20.71 -14.77
C PRO A 353 0.25 -21.95 -15.05
N ASP A 354 1.55 -21.84 -14.77
CA ASP A 354 2.46 -22.97 -14.69
C ASP A 354 2.28 -23.75 -13.37
N PHE A 355 1.92 -23.04 -12.28
CA PHE A 355 1.71 -23.60 -10.94
C PHE A 355 0.36 -23.15 -10.38
N ASN A 356 -0.32 -24.04 -9.67
CA ASN A 356 -1.57 -23.76 -8.97
C ASN A 356 -1.41 -24.11 -7.50
N LEU A 357 -1.68 -23.14 -6.63
CA LEU A 357 -1.73 -23.30 -5.19
C LEU A 357 -3.15 -23.04 -4.70
N THR A 358 -3.53 -23.74 -3.64
CA THR A 358 -4.70 -23.39 -2.83
C THR A 358 -4.19 -23.00 -1.46
N PHE A 359 -4.51 -21.80 -1.02
CA PHE A 359 -4.23 -21.28 0.31
C PHE A 359 -5.52 -21.35 1.12
N ARG A 360 -5.55 -22.27 2.08
CA ARG A 360 -6.63 -22.38 3.05
C ARG A 360 -6.26 -21.57 4.27
N THR A 361 -7.00 -20.49 4.51
CA THR A 361 -6.77 -19.62 5.66
C THR A 361 -7.71 -20.02 6.79
N PHE A 362 -7.15 -20.26 7.97
CA PHE A 362 -7.90 -20.74 9.12
C PHE A 362 -7.35 -20.14 10.42
N MET A 363 -8.21 -19.94 11.42
CA MET A 363 -7.80 -19.68 12.79
C MET A 363 -8.43 -20.75 13.70
N PRO A 364 -7.64 -21.65 14.30
CA PRO A 364 -8.19 -22.68 15.17
C PRO A 364 -8.89 -22.09 16.39
N ALA A 365 -10.04 -22.64 16.75
CA ALA A 365 -10.80 -22.19 17.92
C ALA A 365 -9.98 -22.36 19.20
N GLY A 366 -9.93 -21.32 20.04
CA GLY A 366 -9.25 -21.39 21.33
C GLY A 366 -7.76 -21.04 21.29
N ILE A 367 -7.19 -20.67 20.13
CA ILE A 367 -5.86 -20.06 20.01
C ILE A 367 -5.89 -18.85 19.07
N THR A 368 -5.12 -17.81 19.38
CA THR A 368 -4.91 -16.66 18.47
C THR A 368 -3.73 -16.98 17.54
N GLN A 369 -3.96 -17.88 16.59
CA GLN A 369 -2.95 -18.31 15.64
C GLN A 369 -3.60 -18.52 14.28
N TRP A 370 -3.25 -17.68 13.31
CA TRP A 370 -3.70 -17.81 11.94
C TRP A 370 -2.78 -18.73 11.16
N GLU A 371 -3.37 -19.47 10.24
CA GLU A 371 -2.66 -20.48 9.46
C GLU A 371 -2.99 -20.34 7.99
N ILE A 372 -1.97 -20.60 7.15
CA ILE A 372 -2.12 -20.88 5.73
C ILE A 372 -1.70 -22.33 5.54
N ASN A 373 -2.62 -23.18 5.08
CA ASN A 373 -2.37 -24.61 4.87
C ASN A 373 -1.83 -25.33 6.13
N ASN A 374 -2.44 -25.07 7.29
CA ASN A 374 -2.08 -25.62 8.61
C ASN A 374 -0.70 -25.18 9.14
N ILE A 375 -0.13 -24.09 8.59
CA ILE A 375 1.14 -23.52 9.04
C ILE A 375 0.89 -22.07 9.45
N SER A 376 1.22 -21.74 10.70
CA SER A 376 1.28 -20.36 11.18
C SER A 376 2.65 -19.77 10.88
N TYR A 377 2.65 -18.61 10.24
CA TYR A 377 3.89 -17.87 9.99
C TYR A 377 4.54 -17.43 11.30
N VAL A 378 5.84 -17.69 11.41
CA VAL A 378 6.71 -17.15 12.45
C VAL A 378 7.91 -16.54 11.75
N PRO A 379 8.16 -15.22 11.89
CA PRO A 379 9.32 -14.58 11.31
C PRO A 379 10.61 -15.31 11.74
N PRO A 380 11.53 -15.61 10.82
CA PRO A 380 12.82 -16.20 11.19
C PRO A 380 13.67 -15.19 11.98
N SER A 381 14.63 -15.66 12.77
CA SER A 381 15.55 -14.75 13.46
C SER A 381 16.52 -14.07 12.50
N VAL A 382 16.91 -14.75 11.43
CA VAL A 382 17.76 -14.23 10.35
C VAL A 382 16.90 -14.02 9.11
N PRO A 383 16.92 -12.85 8.45
CA PRO A 383 16.06 -12.58 7.31
C PRO A 383 16.25 -13.58 6.18
N THR A 384 15.15 -13.98 5.53
CA THR A 384 15.17 -14.91 4.38
C THR A 384 16.21 -14.49 3.32
N LEU A 385 16.30 -13.19 3.01
CA LEU A 385 17.28 -12.68 2.05
C LEU A 385 18.73 -12.92 2.49
N VAL A 386 19.06 -12.73 3.77
CA VAL A 386 20.40 -13.01 4.29
C VAL A 386 20.75 -14.48 4.12
N ARG A 387 19.80 -15.38 4.41
CA ARG A 387 19.98 -16.83 4.26
C ARG A 387 20.22 -17.22 2.81
N VAL A 388 19.41 -16.68 1.90
CA VAL A 388 19.55 -16.91 0.45
C VAL A 388 20.90 -16.39 -0.06
N LEU A 389 21.35 -15.22 0.38
CA LEU A 389 22.67 -14.69 0.03
C LEU A 389 23.84 -15.56 0.57
N ASN A 390 23.61 -16.29 1.66
CA ASN A 390 24.55 -17.26 2.22
C ASN A 390 24.47 -18.65 1.54
N GLY A 391 23.63 -18.82 0.52
CA GLY A 391 23.52 -20.05 -0.26
C GLY A 391 22.45 -21.03 0.22
N GLU A 392 21.55 -20.62 1.13
CA GLU A 392 20.37 -21.40 1.53
C GLU A 392 19.24 -21.16 0.52
N THR A 393 19.00 -22.12 -0.38
CA THR A 393 18.11 -21.92 -1.53
C THR A 393 17.10 -23.04 -1.74
N GLU A 394 17.12 -24.08 -0.92
CA GLU A 394 16.21 -25.23 -1.01
C GLU A 394 15.19 -25.22 0.13
N GLU A 395 14.03 -25.86 -0.07
CA GLU A 395 12.94 -25.88 0.92
C GLU A 395 13.41 -26.36 2.31
N LYS A 396 14.28 -27.37 2.34
CA LYS A 396 14.84 -27.94 3.58
C LYS A 396 15.70 -26.96 4.39
N ASP A 397 16.16 -25.89 3.75
CA ASP A 397 16.97 -24.90 4.42
C ASP A 397 16.05 -24.04 5.29
N PHE A 398 14.80 -23.79 4.89
CA PHE A 398 13.88 -22.91 5.61
C PHE A 398 13.10 -23.62 6.73
N ASN A 399 12.75 -22.87 7.78
CA ASN A 399 11.92 -23.44 8.85
C ASN A 399 10.50 -23.63 8.31
N LEU A 400 9.82 -24.72 8.69
CA LEU A 400 8.45 -24.97 8.31
C LEU A 400 7.54 -23.78 8.64
N THR A 401 7.74 -23.14 9.80
CA THR A 401 6.96 -21.98 10.23
C THR A 401 7.27 -20.70 9.46
N GLU A 402 8.35 -20.66 8.66
CA GLU A 402 8.59 -19.55 7.72
C GLU A 402 7.59 -19.58 6.55
N ASN A 403 6.99 -20.75 6.30
CA ASN A 403 5.94 -20.96 5.30
C ASN A 403 6.36 -20.43 3.92
N THR A 404 7.55 -20.84 3.48
CA THR A 404 8.19 -20.36 2.25
C THR A 404 7.81 -21.25 1.05
N PHE A 405 7.27 -20.63 0.00
CA PHE A 405 6.94 -21.30 -1.26
C PHE A 405 7.95 -20.94 -2.33
N LEU A 406 8.71 -21.91 -2.84
CA LEU A 406 9.78 -21.69 -3.82
C LEU A 406 9.31 -21.89 -5.25
N PHE A 407 9.63 -20.95 -6.13
CA PHE A 407 9.30 -20.99 -7.55
C PHE A 407 10.50 -20.68 -8.44
N PRO A 408 10.61 -21.34 -9.61
CA PRO A 408 11.60 -20.95 -10.61
C PRO A 408 11.17 -19.64 -11.30
N ALA A 409 12.13 -18.98 -11.95
CA ALA A 409 11.87 -17.73 -12.66
C ALA A 409 11.00 -17.91 -13.92
N ASN A 410 10.38 -16.81 -14.32
CA ASN A 410 9.60 -16.66 -15.55
C ASN A 410 8.40 -17.60 -15.64
N LYS A 411 7.77 -17.89 -14.50
CA LYS A 411 6.57 -18.70 -14.37
C LYS A 411 5.36 -17.85 -14.03
N ALA A 412 4.19 -18.32 -14.42
CA ALA A 412 2.91 -17.80 -13.95
C ALA A 412 2.42 -18.67 -12.79
N ILE A 413 2.16 -18.04 -11.65
CA ILE A 413 1.66 -18.71 -10.45
C ILE A 413 0.21 -18.30 -10.26
N GLN A 414 -0.67 -19.25 -10.00
CA GLN A 414 -2.03 -19.01 -9.54
C GLN A 414 -2.14 -19.38 -8.06
N ILE A 415 -2.72 -18.48 -7.26
CA ILE A 415 -3.12 -18.76 -5.88
C ILE A 415 -4.63 -18.60 -5.79
N GLU A 416 -5.31 -19.68 -5.43
CA GLU A 416 -6.69 -19.65 -4.97
C GLU A 416 -6.69 -19.52 -3.44
N ILE A 417 -7.33 -18.49 -2.90
CA ILE A 417 -7.44 -18.29 -1.45
C ILE A 417 -8.86 -18.64 -1.02
N ILE A 418 -8.97 -19.51 -0.01
CA ILE A 418 -10.23 -19.99 0.55
C ILE A 418 -10.22 -19.72 2.05
N GLU A 419 -11.23 -19.00 2.54
CA GLU A 419 -11.43 -18.79 3.98
C GLU A 419 -12.21 -19.94 4.60
N GLU A 420 -11.58 -20.67 5.52
CA GLU A 420 -12.23 -21.76 6.26
C GLU A 420 -12.92 -21.19 7.50
N ALA A 421 -14.17 -20.73 7.32
CA ALA A 421 -15.29 -20.53 8.26
C ALA A 421 -15.07 -20.09 9.74
N ALA A 422 -13.87 -19.72 10.20
CA ALA A 422 -13.64 -19.38 11.60
C ALA A 422 -14.03 -17.92 11.92
N ILE A 423 -13.68 -16.96 11.05
CA ILE A 423 -14.04 -15.53 11.15
C ILE A 423 -14.11 -14.97 9.73
N ASN A 424 -15.31 -14.60 9.27
CA ASN A 424 -15.55 -14.03 7.94
C ASN A 424 -15.62 -12.50 8.04
N GLU A 425 -14.52 -11.86 8.45
CA GLU A 425 -14.39 -10.39 8.45
C GLU A 425 -13.74 -9.86 7.15
N GLY A 426 -13.32 -10.76 6.26
CA GLY A 426 -12.58 -10.46 5.04
C GLY A 426 -11.12 -10.08 5.33
N HIS A 427 -10.19 -10.70 4.61
CA HIS A 427 -8.75 -10.50 4.80
C HIS A 427 -8.11 -9.85 3.56
N PRO A 428 -7.71 -8.57 3.61
CA PRO A 428 -6.98 -7.95 2.51
C PRO A 428 -5.59 -8.57 2.39
N PHE A 429 -5.36 -9.43 1.42
CA PHE A 429 -4.04 -10.03 1.17
C PHE A 429 -3.18 -9.13 0.29
N HIS A 430 -1.94 -8.94 0.71
CA HIS A 430 -0.93 -8.14 0.04
C HIS A 430 0.24 -9.00 -0.44
N LEU A 431 0.73 -8.74 -1.65
CA LEU A 431 1.98 -9.29 -2.19
C LEU A 431 2.97 -8.15 -2.41
N HIS A 432 4.15 -8.29 -1.81
CA HIS A 432 5.20 -7.29 -1.90
C HIS A 432 5.90 -7.27 -3.27
N GLY A 433 6.43 -6.09 -3.64
CA GLY A 433 7.34 -5.89 -4.77
C GLY A 433 6.72 -5.95 -6.17
N MET A 434 5.46 -6.33 -6.31
CA MET A 434 4.77 -6.46 -7.59
C MET A 434 3.25 -6.37 -7.47
N ASN A 435 2.58 -6.12 -8.58
CA ASN A 435 1.14 -6.37 -8.69
C ASN A 435 0.86 -7.80 -9.14
N PHE A 436 -0.37 -8.25 -8.87
CA PHE A 436 -0.97 -9.47 -9.38
C PHE A 436 -2.26 -9.16 -10.16
N TRP A 437 -2.67 -10.09 -11.02
CA TRP A 437 -3.99 -10.07 -11.65
C TRP A 437 -5.01 -10.66 -10.68
N VAL A 438 -6.14 -9.99 -10.48
CA VAL A 438 -7.28 -10.55 -9.75
C VAL A 438 -8.21 -11.26 -10.73
N VAL A 439 -7.99 -12.55 -10.91
CA VAL A 439 -8.70 -13.39 -11.89
C VAL A 439 -10.13 -13.68 -11.45
N LYS A 440 -10.36 -13.83 -10.13
CA LYS A 440 -11.68 -13.95 -9.51
C LYS A 440 -11.68 -13.12 -8.23
N SER A 441 -12.53 -12.10 -8.18
CA SER A 441 -12.71 -11.21 -7.01
C SER A 441 -13.65 -11.84 -5.98
N ASN A 442 -13.55 -11.38 -4.73
CA ASN A 442 -14.51 -11.72 -3.68
C ASN A 442 -15.93 -11.30 -4.08
N GLY A 443 -16.94 -12.12 -3.76
CA GLY A 443 -18.34 -11.82 -4.08
C GLY A 443 -18.74 -12.02 -5.55
N SER A 444 -17.85 -12.52 -6.41
CA SER A 444 -18.13 -12.77 -7.83
C SER A 444 -17.76 -14.18 -8.24
N ASP A 445 -18.60 -14.81 -9.07
CA ASP A 445 -18.29 -16.07 -9.75
C ASP A 445 -17.65 -15.88 -11.14
N ILE A 446 -17.42 -14.62 -11.53
CA ILE A 446 -16.82 -14.29 -12.82
C ILE A 446 -15.31 -14.54 -12.75
N VAL A 447 -14.84 -15.44 -13.60
CA VAL A 447 -13.42 -15.65 -13.88
C VAL A 447 -13.04 -14.82 -15.10
N ASN A 448 -12.19 -13.81 -14.91
CA ASN A 448 -11.69 -12.96 -15.98
C ASN A 448 -10.19 -13.20 -16.18
N THR A 449 -9.80 -13.82 -17.29
CA THR A 449 -8.39 -13.98 -17.68
C THR A 449 -7.98 -13.05 -18.83
N VAL A 450 -8.94 -12.39 -19.47
CA VAL A 450 -8.70 -11.57 -20.66
C VAL A 450 -8.19 -10.18 -20.28
N ASN A 451 -8.84 -9.53 -19.31
CA ASN A 451 -8.42 -8.23 -18.83
C ASN A 451 -8.82 -8.01 -17.35
N PRO A 452 -8.44 -8.90 -16.43
CA PRO A 452 -8.70 -8.68 -15.01
C PRO A 452 -7.92 -7.47 -14.51
N ILE A 453 -8.47 -6.81 -13.48
CA ILE A 453 -7.74 -5.75 -12.79
C ILE A 453 -6.42 -6.28 -12.23
N ARG A 454 -5.42 -5.40 -12.22
CA ARG A 454 -4.14 -5.63 -11.56
C ARG A 454 -4.04 -4.71 -10.37
N ARG A 455 -3.54 -5.23 -9.26
CA ARG A 455 -3.37 -4.51 -8.00
C ARG A 455 -2.39 -5.25 -7.08
N ASP A 456 -2.12 -4.72 -5.90
CA ASP A 456 -1.24 -5.35 -4.91
C ASP A 456 -1.93 -5.71 -3.58
N VAL A 457 -3.17 -5.27 -3.33
CA VAL A 457 -3.96 -5.70 -2.17
C VAL A 457 -5.36 -6.13 -2.60
N VAL A 458 -5.74 -7.39 -2.33
CA VAL A 458 -7.07 -7.92 -2.67
C VAL A 458 -7.80 -8.43 -1.44
N ILE A 459 -9.07 -8.07 -1.31
CA ILE A 459 -9.92 -8.53 -0.22
C ILE A 459 -10.39 -9.97 -0.47
N THR A 460 -10.20 -10.86 0.50
CA THR A 460 -10.85 -12.17 0.56
C THR A 460 -12.21 -12.06 1.26
N GLY A 461 -13.00 -13.13 1.23
CA GLY A 461 -14.25 -13.19 1.98
C GLY A 461 -15.02 -14.47 1.67
N SER A 462 -16.34 -14.38 1.72
CA SER A 462 -17.23 -15.52 1.46
C SER A 462 -16.95 -16.16 0.09
N GLY A 463 -16.39 -17.37 0.10
CA GLY A 463 -16.07 -18.12 -1.10
C GLY A 463 -14.56 -18.22 -1.34
N ASN A 464 -14.17 -18.15 -2.61
CA ASN A 464 -12.77 -18.19 -3.03
C ASN A 464 -12.44 -16.98 -3.92
N ILE A 465 -11.22 -16.49 -3.79
CA ILE A 465 -10.63 -15.56 -4.76
C ILE A 465 -9.49 -16.24 -5.50
N ILE A 466 -9.18 -15.76 -6.71
CA ILE A 466 -8.10 -16.28 -7.52
C ILE A 466 -7.25 -15.12 -7.98
N LEU A 467 -5.96 -15.19 -7.66
CA LEU A 467 -4.95 -14.24 -8.13
C LEU A 467 -3.88 -14.95 -8.95
N ARG A 468 -3.27 -14.22 -9.89
CA ARG A 468 -2.10 -14.68 -10.65
C ARG A 468 -0.98 -13.66 -10.58
N PHE A 469 0.27 -14.11 -10.56
CA PHE A 469 1.44 -13.25 -10.69
C PHE A 469 2.55 -13.95 -11.48
N ARG A 470 3.58 -13.19 -11.84
CA ARG A 470 4.77 -13.72 -12.53
C ARG A 470 5.97 -13.75 -11.61
N THR A 471 6.78 -14.79 -11.74
CA THR A 471 8.06 -14.95 -11.02
C THR A 471 9.21 -14.33 -11.83
N ASP A 472 9.05 -13.08 -12.24
CA ASP A 472 10.03 -12.32 -13.03
C ASP A 472 10.98 -11.48 -12.17
N ARG A 473 10.81 -11.54 -10.84
CA ARG A 473 11.61 -10.81 -9.85
C ARG A 473 12.22 -11.77 -8.82
N PRO A 474 13.42 -12.31 -9.08
CA PRO A 474 14.18 -13.08 -8.11
C PRO A 474 14.29 -12.43 -6.73
N GLY A 475 14.10 -13.21 -5.68
CA GLY A 475 14.17 -12.77 -4.27
C GLY A 475 12.98 -13.23 -3.43
N PRO A 476 13.08 -13.08 -2.09
CA PRO A 476 11.97 -13.37 -1.17
C PRO A 476 10.99 -12.20 -1.06
N TRP A 477 9.70 -12.48 -1.28
CA TRP A 477 8.63 -11.49 -1.18
C TRP A 477 7.63 -11.89 -0.10
N SER A 478 7.29 -10.97 0.80
CA SER A 478 6.26 -11.25 1.80
C SER A 478 4.88 -11.33 1.12
N PHE A 479 4.07 -12.27 1.58
CA PHE A 479 2.67 -12.41 1.18
C PHE A 479 1.82 -12.64 2.42
N HIS A 480 0.98 -11.68 2.78
CA HIS A 480 0.28 -11.71 4.07
C HIS A 480 -1.04 -10.94 4.07
N CYS A 481 -1.84 -11.17 5.10
CA CYS A 481 -2.98 -10.31 5.39
C CYS A 481 -2.52 -8.94 5.89
N HIS A 482 -3.02 -7.86 5.30
CA HIS A 482 -2.73 -6.48 5.67
C HIS A 482 -3.52 -6.01 6.91
N ILE A 483 -4.32 -6.90 7.52
CA ILE A 483 -4.70 -6.73 8.93
C ILE A 483 -3.48 -7.10 9.77
N LEU A 484 -2.72 -6.11 10.25
CA LEU A 484 -1.41 -6.36 10.87
C LEU A 484 -1.50 -7.20 12.14
N TYR A 485 -2.62 -7.15 12.87
CA TYR A 485 -2.85 -8.07 13.99
C TYR A 485 -2.92 -9.53 13.53
N HIS A 486 -3.53 -9.81 12.37
CA HIS A 486 -3.61 -11.18 11.85
C HIS A 486 -2.27 -11.65 11.31
N PHE A 487 -1.53 -10.77 10.63
CA PHE A 487 -0.16 -11.08 10.21
C PHE A 487 0.75 -11.37 11.42
N ALA A 488 0.67 -10.54 12.47
CA ALA A 488 1.41 -10.76 13.71
C ALA A 488 1.01 -12.06 14.43
N ALA A 489 -0.20 -12.56 14.19
CA ALA A 489 -0.70 -13.84 14.68
C ALA A 489 -0.52 -14.99 13.67
N GLY A 490 0.19 -14.80 12.56
CA GLY A 490 0.63 -15.89 11.67
C GLY A 490 0.01 -15.94 10.28
N LEU A 491 -0.87 -15.01 9.90
CA LEU A 491 -1.55 -15.02 8.60
C LEU A 491 -0.63 -14.49 7.47
N GLY A 492 0.41 -15.24 7.16
CA GLY A 492 1.40 -14.88 6.16
C GLY A 492 2.22 -16.06 5.62
N SER A 493 3.04 -15.75 4.62
CA SER A 493 3.95 -16.66 3.93
C SER A 493 5.08 -15.85 3.29
N VAL A 494 6.10 -16.56 2.81
CA VAL A 494 7.14 -15.99 1.95
C VAL A 494 7.05 -16.62 0.56
N ILE A 495 7.00 -15.79 -0.48
CA ILE A 495 7.09 -16.21 -1.87
C ILE A 495 8.54 -16.10 -2.32
N GLY A 496 9.20 -17.24 -2.49
CA GLY A 496 10.58 -17.30 -2.91
C GLY A 496 10.70 -17.46 -4.42
N VAL A 497 11.28 -16.46 -5.10
CA VAL A 497 11.48 -16.50 -6.55
C VAL A 497 12.95 -16.71 -6.87
N GLN A 498 13.27 -17.79 -7.60
CA GLN A 498 14.59 -18.07 -8.17
C GLN A 498 15.77 -17.82 -7.19
N PHE A 499 15.70 -18.41 -6.00
CA PHE A 499 16.68 -18.18 -4.92
C PHE A 499 18.12 -18.53 -5.31
N ASP A 500 18.31 -19.53 -6.16
CA ASP A 500 19.61 -19.97 -6.66
C ASP A 500 20.38 -18.91 -7.47
N GLU A 501 19.70 -17.90 -8.01
CA GLU A 501 20.33 -16.80 -8.74
C GLU A 501 20.41 -15.48 -7.95
N VAL A 502 19.75 -15.38 -6.79
CA VAL A 502 19.68 -14.12 -6.02
C VAL A 502 21.06 -13.58 -5.66
N GLY A 503 22.00 -14.42 -5.22
CA GLY A 503 23.36 -14.01 -4.87
C GLY A 503 24.20 -13.44 -6.02
N LYS A 504 23.76 -13.65 -7.28
CA LYS A 504 24.41 -13.07 -8.48
C LYS A 504 23.81 -11.73 -8.90
N ILE A 505 22.62 -11.41 -8.40
CA ILE A 505 21.83 -10.23 -8.81
C ILE A 505 21.86 -9.18 -7.70
N VAL A 506 21.81 -9.63 -6.44
CA VAL A 506 21.63 -8.78 -5.28
C VAL A 506 22.97 -8.57 -4.60
N HIS A 507 23.36 -7.30 -4.52
CA HIS A 507 24.58 -6.86 -3.86
C HIS A 507 24.21 -5.77 -2.86
N PRO A 508 23.87 -6.15 -1.61
CA PRO A 508 23.50 -5.18 -0.58
C PRO A 508 24.64 -4.23 -0.26
N THR A 509 24.29 -3.11 0.36
CA THR A 509 25.29 -2.17 0.88
C THR A 509 25.87 -2.67 2.20
N GLU A 510 27.09 -2.23 2.54
CA GLU A 510 27.68 -2.49 3.86
C GLU A 510 26.74 -2.05 5.00
N ALA A 511 26.03 -0.93 4.83
CA ALA A 511 25.05 -0.46 5.82
C ALA A 511 23.91 -1.46 6.05
N TRP A 512 23.44 -2.16 5.00
CA TRP A 512 22.43 -3.21 5.12
C TRP A 512 23.01 -4.45 5.80
N GLU A 513 24.23 -4.87 5.44
CA GLU A 513 24.91 -6.02 6.06
C GLU A 513 25.11 -5.85 7.57
N GLN A 514 25.26 -4.61 8.05
CA GLN A 514 25.40 -4.30 9.47
C GLN A 514 24.07 -4.27 10.25
N LEU A 515 22.90 -4.27 9.59
CA LEU A 515 21.60 -4.19 10.28
C LEU A 515 21.37 -5.39 11.21
N CYS A 516 21.61 -6.62 10.73
CA CYS A 516 21.37 -7.81 11.55
C CYS A 516 22.35 -7.96 12.72
N PRO A 517 23.68 -7.79 12.54
CA PRO A 517 24.60 -7.72 13.67
C PRO A 517 24.22 -6.66 14.71
N ALA A 518 23.85 -5.45 14.26
CA ALA A 518 23.44 -4.37 15.16
C ALA A 518 22.15 -4.72 15.92
N TYR A 519 21.12 -5.19 15.22
CA TYR A 519 19.84 -5.55 15.83
C TYR A 519 19.96 -6.70 16.84
N HIS A 520 20.73 -7.75 16.52
CA HIS A 520 20.92 -8.88 17.44
C HIS A 520 21.82 -8.57 18.63
N ALA A 521 22.61 -7.48 18.58
CA ALA A 521 23.37 -7.00 19.73
C ALA A 521 22.49 -6.22 20.74
N LEU A 522 21.27 -5.83 20.36
CA LEU A 522 20.34 -5.13 21.23
C LEU A 522 19.76 -6.05 22.32
N PRO A 523 19.47 -5.52 23.52
CA PRO A 523 18.60 -6.19 24.48
C PRO A 523 17.26 -6.56 23.86
N VAL A 524 16.65 -7.68 24.29
CA VAL A 524 15.34 -8.14 23.77
C VAL A 524 14.23 -7.09 23.95
N SER A 525 14.33 -6.21 24.95
CA SER A 525 13.40 -5.09 25.14
C SER A 525 13.54 -3.96 24.12
N GLU A 526 14.66 -3.91 23.38
CA GLU A 526 14.96 -2.88 22.38
C GLU A 526 14.80 -3.40 20.94
N GLN A 527 14.65 -4.72 20.78
CA GLN A 527 14.27 -5.43 19.56
C GLN A 527 12.76 -5.31 19.31
#